data_AF-A0A7J4E5J8-F1
#
_entry.id   AF-A0A7J4E5J8-F1
#
_cell.length_a   1.000
_cell.length_b   1.000
_cell.length_c   1.000
_cell.angle_alpha   90.00
_cell.angle_beta   90.00
_cell.angle_gamma   90.00
#
_symmetry.space_group_name_H-M   'P 1'
#
loop_
_entity.id
_entity.type
_entity.pdbx_description
1 polymer ?
#
loop_
_entity_poly.entity_id
_entity_poly.type
_entity_poly.pdbx_seq_one_letter_code
_entity_poly.pdbx_strand_id
1 'polypeptide(L)'
;MVYLKKVNFYVDEKLRAKFKEAVLRKRGTLRKLSGEVESLLRSSLIEESLGEPLKKSIVVKALTFPGEVKRGRPKLKGPPSEILIQEMRGRRTDEGMPR
;
A
#
# COMPACT_ATOMS: atom_id res chain seq x y z
N MET A 1 -23.07 13.93 -8.95
CA MET A 1 -21.62 14.03 -9.23
C MET A 1 -20.89 13.05 -8.31
N VAL A 2 -20.25 12.01 -8.85
CA VAL A 2 -19.54 11.00 -8.03
C VAL A 2 -18.12 11.50 -7.79
N TYR A 3 -17.79 11.88 -6.56
CA TYR A 3 -16.45 12.28 -6.19
C TYR A 3 -15.56 11.06 -6.04
N LEU A 4 -14.82 10.69 -7.09
CA LEU A 4 -13.78 9.67 -6.99
C LEU A 4 -12.53 10.25 -6.35
N LYS A 5 -12.12 9.67 -5.21
CA LYS A 5 -10.86 9.99 -4.53
C LYS A 5 -9.91 8.82 -4.67
N LYS A 6 -8.69 9.08 -5.15
CA LYS A 6 -7.64 8.05 -5.23
C LYS A 6 -7.08 7.79 -3.83
N VAL A 7 -7.07 6.53 -3.42
CA VAL A 7 -6.55 6.09 -2.12
C VAL A 7 -5.43 5.08 -2.35
N ASN A 8 -4.34 5.20 -1.59
CA ASN A 8 -3.24 4.25 -1.58
C ASN A 8 -3.13 3.68 -0.16
N PHE A 9 -3.10 2.36 -0.04
CA PHE A 9 -2.86 1.66 1.22
C PHE A 9 -1.90 0.52 0.96
N TYR A 10 -1.11 0.18 1.98
CA TYR A 10 -0.16 -0.91 1.91
C TYR A 10 -0.75 -2.12 2.60
N VAL A 11 -0.62 -3.28 1.97
CA VAL A 11 -1.07 -4.57 2.48
C VAL A 11 0.08 -5.54 2.38
N ASP A 12 0.12 -6.50 3.29
CA ASP A 12 1.03 -7.63 3.20
C ASP A 12 0.96 -8.29 1.81
N GLU A 13 2.13 -8.66 1.29
CA GLU A 13 2.28 -9.14 -0.08
C GLU A 13 1.56 -10.48 -0.27
N LYS A 14 1.61 -11.35 0.75
CA LYS A 14 0.92 -12.65 0.74
C LYS A 14 -0.60 -12.49 0.64
N LEU A 15 -1.16 -11.56 1.41
CA LEU A 15 -2.60 -11.26 1.37
C LEU A 15 -2.99 -10.63 0.03
N ARG A 16 -2.17 -9.72 -0.50
CA ARG A 16 -2.38 -9.10 -1.81
C ARG A 16 -2.38 -10.13 -2.94
N ALA A 17 -1.47 -11.10 -2.92
CA ALA A 17 -1.40 -12.15 -3.93
C ALA A 17 -2.67 -13.02 -3.93
N LYS A 18 -3.08 -13.51 -2.74
CA LYS A 18 -4.32 -14.29 -2.58
C LYS A 18 -5.56 -13.52 -3.01
N PHE A 19 -5.64 -12.23 -2.68
CA PHE A 19 -6.76 -11.39 -3.07
C PHE A 19 -6.83 -11.19 -4.59
N LYS A 20 -5.70 -10.94 -5.24
CA LYS A 20 -5.64 -10.85 -6.72
C LYS A 20 -6.10 -12.14 -7.37
N GLU A 21 -5.66 -13.28 -6.86
CA GLU A 21 -6.08 -14.59 -7.36
C GLU A 21 -7.59 -14.79 -7.22
N ALA A 22 -8.16 -14.46 -6.05
CA ALA A 22 -9.60 -14.56 -5.82
C ALA A 22 -10.41 -13.65 -6.78
N VAL A 23 -9.93 -12.43 -7.02
CA VAL A 23 -10.55 -11.48 -7.96
C VAL A 23 -10.45 -12.01 -9.39
N LEU A 24 -9.28 -12.55 -9.77
CA LEU A 24 -9.08 -13.14 -11.10
C LEU A 24 -10.02 -14.32 -11.33
N ARG A 25 -10.16 -15.22 -10.34
CA ARG A 25 -11.09 -16.36 -10.41
C ARG A 25 -12.55 -15.92 -10.54
N LYS A 26 -12.96 -14.85 -9.87
CA LYS A 26 -14.35 -14.35 -9.91
C LYS A 26 -14.69 -13.54 -11.16
N ARG A 27 -13.78 -12.67 -11.61
CA ARG A 27 -14.04 -11.65 -12.65
C ARG A 27 -13.32 -11.93 -13.97
N GLY A 28 -12.42 -12.91 -14.00
CA GLY A 28 -11.53 -13.20 -15.14
C GLY A 28 -10.48 -12.12 -15.41
N THR A 29 -10.49 -10.98 -14.69
CA THR A 29 -9.64 -9.82 -14.96
C THR A 29 -9.26 -9.08 -13.69
N LEU A 30 -8.05 -8.48 -13.68
CA LEU A 30 -7.57 -7.63 -12.59
C LEU A 30 -7.99 -6.16 -12.72
N ARG A 31 -8.60 -5.76 -13.85
CA ARG A 31 -9.05 -4.37 -14.08
C ARG A 31 -10.11 -3.91 -13.08
N LYS A 32 -10.77 -4.84 -12.38
CA LYS A 32 -11.82 -4.58 -11.39
C LYS A 32 -11.33 -4.69 -9.93
N LEU A 33 -10.02 -4.76 -9.69
CA LEU A 33 -9.45 -4.83 -8.33
C LEU A 33 -9.93 -3.68 -7.43
N SER A 34 -9.90 -2.44 -7.92
CA SER A 34 -10.37 -1.28 -7.14
C SER A 34 -11.86 -1.37 -6.82
N GLY A 35 -12.67 -1.85 -7.76
CA GLY A 35 -14.11 -2.04 -7.56
C GLY A 35 -14.44 -3.16 -6.57
N GLU A 36 -13.65 -4.23 -6.54
CA GLU A 36 -13.79 -5.28 -5.53
C GLU A 36 -13.40 -4.80 -4.13
N VAL A 37 -12.32 -4.02 -4.02
CA VAL A 37 -11.94 -3.37 -2.76
C VAL A 37 -13.03 -2.39 -2.31
N GLU A 38 -13.58 -1.60 -3.22
CA GLU A 38 -14.68 -0.68 -2.92
C GLU A 38 -15.94 -1.42 -2.47
N SER A 39 -16.31 -2.51 -3.14
CA SER A 39 -17.45 -3.34 -2.73
C SER A 39 -17.26 -3.93 -1.33
N LEU A 40 -16.04 -4.36 -1.01
CA LEU A 40 -15.70 -4.92 0.31
C LEU A 40 -15.77 -3.84 1.39
N LEU A 41 -15.28 -2.63 1.10
CA LEU A 41 -15.40 -1.48 2.03
C LEU A 41 -16.86 -1.06 2.23
N ARG A 42 -17.68 -1.09 1.18
CA ARG A 42 -19.10 -0.80 1.29
C ARG A 42 -19.83 -1.86 2.11
N SER A 43 -19.54 -3.14 1.90
CA SER A 43 -20.15 -4.19 2.71
C SER A 43 -19.74 -4.10 4.18
N SER A 44 -18.47 -3.80 4.48
CA SER A 44 -18.03 -3.62 5.87
C SER A 44 -18.65 -2.40 6.55
N LEU A 45 -18.83 -1.29 5.81
CA LEU A 45 -19.51 -0.09 6.35
C LEU A 45 -21.00 -0.35 6.59
N ILE A 46 -21.65 -1.11 5.70
CA ILE A 46 -23.04 -1.53 5.86
C ILE A 46 -23.15 -2.46 7.08
N GLU A 47 -22.26 -3.44 7.22
CA GLU A 47 -22.20 -4.32 8.40
C GLU A 47 -21.95 -3.53 9.70
N GLU A 48 -21.11 -2.50 9.67
CA GLU A 48 -20.87 -1.62 10.83
C GLU A 48 -22.13 -0.79 11.18
N SER A 49 -22.88 -0.32 10.17
CA SER A 49 -24.14 0.40 10.35
C SER A 49 -25.31 -0.49 10.79
N LEU A 50 -25.27 -1.78 10.45
CA LEU A 50 -26.26 -2.80 10.85
C LEU A 50 -25.87 -3.54 12.15
N GLY A 51 -24.66 -3.30 12.66
CA GLY A 51 -23.92 -4.24 13.50
C GLY A 51 -23.64 -3.84 14.93
N GLU A 52 -24.39 -2.93 15.57
CA GLU A 52 -24.37 -2.88 17.04
C GLU A 52 -24.68 -4.24 17.71
N PRO A 53 -25.54 -5.14 17.16
CA PRO A 53 -25.73 -6.47 17.74
C PRO A 53 -24.76 -7.58 17.25
N LEU A 54 -23.95 -7.36 16.19
CA LEU A 54 -23.08 -8.41 15.60
C LEU A 54 -21.59 -8.29 15.96
N LYS A 55 -21.19 -7.23 16.68
CA LYS A 55 -19.81 -6.88 17.10
C LYS A 55 -19.04 -7.91 17.95
N LYS A 56 -19.50 -9.15 18.11
CA LYS A 56 -18.86 -10.13 19.01
C LYS A 56 -17.83 -11.07 18.36
N SER A 57 -17.65 -11.11 17.04
CA SER A 57 -16.80 -12.17 16.43
C SER A 57 -15.61 -11.74 15.60
N ILE A 58 -15.35 -10.45 15.36
CA ILE A 58 -14.16 -10.03 14.60
C ILE A 58 -13.42 -8.94 15.36
N VAL A 59 -12.52 -9.37 16.23
CA VAL A 59 -11.47 -8.51 16.80
C VAL A 59 -10.48 -8.21 15.67
N VAL A 60 -10.77 -7.17 14.88
CA VAL A 60 -9.78 -6.57 13.98
C VAL A 60 -8.73 -5.90 14.85
N LYS A 61 -7.67 -6.64 15.19
CA LYS A 61 -6.50 -6.05 15.87
C LYS A 61 -5.87 -5.02 14.94
N ALA A 62 -6.03 -3.76 15.33
CA ALA A 62 -5.28 -2.57 14.94
C ALA A 62 -5.54 -2.00 13.54
N LEU A 63 -6.46 -1.02 13.49
CA LEU A 63 -6.34 0.14 12.60
C LEU A 63 -5.06 0.91 12.98
N THR A 64 -3.91 0.50 12.45
CA THR A 64 -2.64 1.18 12.73
C THR A 64 -2.61 2.51 11.97
N PHE A 65 -2.53 3.62 12.69
CA PHE A 65 -2.55 4.95 12.06
C PHE A 65 -1.26 5.17 11.27
N PRO A 66 -1.30 5.89 10.12
CA PRO A 66 -0.11 6.16 9.31
C PRO A 66 1.05 6.81 10.09
N GLY A 67 0.73 7.53 11.18
CA GLY A 67 1.71 8.11 12.09
C GLY A 67 2.53 7.08 12.88
N GLU A 68 1.93 5.96 13.27
CA GLU A 68 2.61 4.88 14.01
C GLU A 68 3.57 4.11 13.09
N VAL A 69 3.17 3.88 11.84
CA VAL A 69 4.01 3.26 10.81
C VAL A 69 5.24 4.13 10.51
N LYS A 70 5.08 5.46 10.50
CA LYS A 70 6.20 6.40 10.33
C LYS A 70 7.17 6.38 11.52
N ARG A 71 6.68 6.13 12.75
CA ARG A 71 7.52 6.02 13.96
C ARG A 71 8.33 4.72 14.00
N GLY A 72 7.79 3.62 13.48
CA GLY A 72 8.49 2.33 13.41
C GLY A 72 9.45 2.17 12.23
N ARG A 73 9.58 3.19 11.36
CA ARG A 73 10.45 3.08 10.18
C ARG A 73 11.92 3.00 10.63
N PRO A 74 12.68 1.96 10.22
CA PRO A 74 14.11 1.92 10.49
C PRO A 74 14.78 3.15 9.86
N LYS A 75 15.52 3.89 10.69
CA LYS A 75 16.32 5.02 10.21
C LYS A 75 17.41 4.46 9.29
N LEU A 76 17.41 4.90 8.04
CA LEU A 76 18.46 4.54 7.09
C LEU A 76 19.79 4.97 7.69
N LYS A 77 20.70 4.01 7.91
CA LYS A 77 22.07 4.28 8.32
C LYS A 77 22.88 4.52 7.06
N GLY A 78 23.39 5.73 6.90
CA GLY A 78 24.23 6.10 5.76
C GLY A 78 24.04 7.54 5.35
N PRO A 79 24.92 8.04 4.47
CA PRO A 79 24.75 9.36 3.87
C PRO A 79 23.43 9.41 3.10
N PRO A 80 22.77 10.57 3.03
CA PRO A 80 21.61 10.78 2.16
C PRO A 80 21.87 10.24 0.76
N SER A 81 20.84 9.64 0.15
CA SER A 81 20.94 9.08 -1.21
C SER A 81 21.43 10.09 -2.25
N GLU A 82 21.20 11.38 -1.99
CA GLU A 82 21.70 12.50 -2.79
C GLU A 82 23.24 12.52 -2.89
N ILE A 83 23.95 12.28 -1.78
CA ILE A 83 25.42 12.23 -1.76
C ILE A 83 25.92 11.03 -2.57
N LEU A 84 25.30 9.85 -2.40
CA LEU A 84 25.61 8.65 -3.19
C LEU A 84 25.43 8.89 -4.69
N ILE A 85 24.33 9.54 -5.09
CA ILE A 85 24.06 9.87 -6.50
C ILE A 85 25.09 10.87 -7.04
N GLN A 86 25.51 11.83 -6.23
CA GLN A 86 26.50 12.83 -6.60
C GLN A 86 27.89 12.21 -6.79
N GLU A 87 28.33 11.31 -5.91
CA GLU A 87 29.56 10.53 -6.07
C GLU A 87 29.53 9.65 -7.33
N MET A 88 28.42 8.96 -7.58
CA MET A 88 28.25 8.14 -8.79
C MET A 88 28.31 8.97 -10.07
N ARG A 89 27.84 10.22 -10.04
CA ARG A 89 27.96 11.15 -11.18
C ARG A 89 29.36 11.70 -11.33
N GLY A 90 30.03 12.08 -10.23
CA GLY A 90 31.39 12.59 -10.23
C GLY A 90 32.41 11.61 -10.79
N ARG A 91 32.30 10.32 -10.45
CA ARG A 91 33.19 9.26 -10.99
C ARG A 91 33.06 9.07 -12.50
N ARG A 92 31.88 9.37 -13.08
CA ARG A 92 31.67 9.27 -14.54
C ARG A 92 32.40 10.37 -15.32
N THR A 93 32.67 11.51 -14.69
CA THR A 93 33.41 12.62 -15.31
C THR A 93 34.91 12.36 -15.33
N ASP A 94 35.45 11.63 -14.35
CA ASP A 94 36.90 11.38 -14.23
C ASP A 94 37.39 10.13 -15.01
N GLU A 95 36.55 9.11 -15.21
CA GLU A 95 36.95 7.86 -15.89
C GLU A 95 36.81 7.89 -17.43
N GLY A 96 36.45 9.02 -18.05
CA GLY A 96 35.97 9.05 -19.43
C GLY A 96 36.49 10.14 -20.37
N MET A 97 37.49 10.94 -19.99
CA MET A 97 38.07 11.97 -20.88
C MET A 97 39.56 11.69 -21.14
N PRO A 98 39.94 11.13 -22.32
CA PRO A 98 41.32 11.27 -22.79
C PRO A 98 41.58 12.75 -23.08
N ARG A 99 42.73 13.26 -22.60
CA ARG A 99 43.26 14.57 -22.98
C ARG A 99 43.69 14.60 -24.44
#